data_AF-A0A1B6ZF48-F1
#
_entry.id   AF-A0A1B6ZF48-F1
#
_cell.length_a   1.000
_cell.length_b   1.000
_cell.length_c   1.000
_cell.angle_alpha   90.00
_cell.angle_beta   90.00
_cell.angle_gamma   90.00
#
_symmetry.space_group_name_H-M   'P 1'
#
loop_
_entity.id
_entity.type
_entity.pdbx_description
1 polymer ?
#
loop_
_entity_poly.entity_id
_entity_poly.type
_entity_poly.pdbx_seq_one_letter_code
_entity_poly.pdbx_strand_id
1 'polypeptide(L)' 'MQLPVFIDSKHYFDAEQLIANFGEEAGLEAANRADKSRALGNHLHYCKWRQVERLCVLLSIDQSIGTVH' A
#
# COMPACT_ATOMS: atom_id res chain seq x y z
N MET A 1 -0.98 -2.82 16.52
CA MET A 1 0.27 -2.75 15.73
C MET A 1 0.57 -1.28 15.47
N GLN A 2 1.72 -0.77 15.88
CA GLN A 2 2.14 0.58 15.48
C GLN A 2 2.68 0.47 14.05
N LEU A 3 2.00 1.10 13.09
CA LEU A 3 2.41 1.13 11.69
C LEU A 3 3.16 2.44 11.45
N PRO A 4 4.49 2.48 11.55
CA PRO A 4 5.24 3.63 11.07
C PRO A 4 5.09 3.70 9.56
N VAL A 5 4.22 4.59 9.07
CA VAL A 5 4.04 4.83 7.65
C VAL A 5 4.87 6.05 7.27
N PHE A 6 5.96 5.84 6.53
CA PHE A 6 6.63 6.93 5.82
C PHE A 6 5.80 7.30 4.59
N ILE A 7 4.81 8.17 4.74
CA ILE A 7 3.90 8.53 3.64
C ILE A 7 4.64 9.43 2.66
N ASP A 8 5.06 8.86 1.53
CA ASP A 8 5.36 9.61 0.31
C ASP A 8 4.06 9.77 -0.49
N SER A 9 3.82 10.95 -1.05
CA SER A 9 2.59 11.24 -1.80
C SER A 9 2.41 10.31 -3.00
N LYS A 10 3.50 9.80 -3.61
CA LYS A 10 3.40 8.82 -4.70
C LYS A 10 2.82 7.49 -4.24
N HIS A 11 3.15 7.03 -3.04
CA HIS A 11 2.61 5.78 -2.51
C HIS A 11 1.10 5.89 -2.27
N TYR A 12 0.62 7.07 -1.90
CA TYR A 12 -0.81 7.35 -1.81
C TYR A 12 -1.51 7.25 -3.16
N PHE A 13 -1.00 7.92 -4.19
CA PHE A 13 -1.59 7.85 -5.53
C PHE A 13 -1.54 6.44 -6.13
N ASP A 14 -0.48 5.66 -5.85
CA ASP A 14 -0.42 4.26 -6.26
C ASP A 14 -1.51 3.42 -5.56
N ALA A 15 -1.73 3.63 -4.25
CA ALA A 15 -2.77 2.91 -3.49
C ALA A 15 -4.19 3.31 -3.94
N GLU A 16 -4.45 4.60 -4.12
CA GLU A 16 -5.74 5.10 -4.61
C GLU A 16 -6.09 4.52 -5.98
N GLN A 17 -5.13 4.52 -6.91
CA GLN A 17 -5.32 3.90 -8.23
C GLN A 17 -5.56 2.40 -8.13
N LEU A 18 -4.89 1.69 -7.22
CA LEU A 18 -5.15 0.26 -7.02
C LEU A 18 -6.55 0.02 -6.48
N ILE A 19 -7.01 0.81 -5.50
CA ILE A 19 -8.37 0.69 -4.96
C ILE A 19 -9.40 1.01 -6.05
N ALA A 20 -9.19 2.06 -6.83
CA ALA A 20 -10.11 2.44 -7.91
C ALA A 20 -10.23 1.34 -8.99
N ASN A 21 -9.14 0.63 -9.29
CA ASN A 21 -9.11 -0.39 -10.35
C ASN A 21 -9.49 -1.80 -9.86
N PHE A 22 -9.13 -2.16 -8.63
CA PHE A 22 -9.22 -3.53 -8.10
C PHE A 22 -10.13 -3.67 -6.87
N GLY A 23 -10.61 -2.57 -6.29
CA GLY A 23 -11.49 -2.60 -5.12
C GLY A 23 -10.87 -3.34 -3.94
N GLU A 24 -11.58 -4.36 -3.45
CA GLU A 24 -11.14 -5.20 -2.31
C GLU A 24 -9.84 -5.98 -2.60
N GLU A 25 -9.55 -6.27 -3.87
CA GLU A 25 -8.35 -7.00 -4.28
C GLU A 25 -7.09 -6.10 -4.39
N ALA A 26 -7.23 -4.80 -4.17
CA ALA A 26 -6.14 -3.83 -4.30
C ALA A 26 -4.91 -4.17 -3.43
N GLY A 27 -5.13 -4.70 -2.22
CA GLY A 27 -4.05 -5.16 -1.34
C GLY A 27 -3.31 -6.37 -1.91
N LEU A 28 -4.03 -7.33 -2.50
CA LEU A 28 -3.44 -8.52 -3.11
C LEU A 28 -2.61 -8.16 -4.35
N GLU A 29 -3.10 -7.21 -5.16
CA GLU A 29 -2.37 -6.76 -6.34
C GLU A 29 -1.09 -5.99 -5.94
N ALA A 30 -1.12 -5.19 -4.88
CA ALA A 30 0.08 -4.57 -4.33
C ALA A 30 1.10 -5.63 -3.86
N ALA A 31 0.65 -6.68 -3.18
CA ALA A 31 1.50 -7.80 -2.75
C ALA A 31 2.14 -8.52 -3.95
N ASN A 32 1.36 -8.82 -4.99
CA ASN A 32 1.87 -9.44 -6.22
C ASN A 32 2.96 -8.59 -6.89
N ARG A 33 2.81 -7.26 -6.91
CA ARG A 33 3.83 -6.34 -7.44
C ARG A 33 5.07 -6.30 -6.56
N ALA A 34 4.92 -6.44 -5.24
CA ALA A 34 6.04 -6.58 -4.32
C ALA A 34 6.83 -7.87 -4.62
N ASP A 35 6.15 -9.01 -4.74
CA ASP A 35 6.80 -10.30 -5.03
C ASP A 35 7.50 -10.30 -6.40
N LYS A 36 6.91 -9.71 -7.43
CA LYS A 36 7.58 -9.49 -8.72
C LYS A 36 8.85 -8.65 -8.58
N SER A 37 8.79 -7.58 -7.79
CA SER A 37 9.96 -6.72 -7.52
C SER A 37 11.06 -7.47 -6.77
N ARG A 38 10.68 -8.34 -5.82
CA ARG A 38 11.60 -9.23 -5.10
C ARG A 38 12.25 -10.24 -6.03
N ALA A 39 11.49 -10.86 -6.93
CA ALA A 39 12.01 -11.82 -7.91
C ALA A 39 13.06 -11.19 -8.83
N LEU A 40 12.92 -9.90 -9.14
CA LEU A 40 13.88 -9.12 -9.93
C LEU A 40 15.07 -8.57 -9.11
N GLY A 41 15.15 -8.87 -7.81
CA GLY A 41 16.18 -8.35 -6.91
C GLY A 41 16.04 -6.85 -6.59
N ASN A 42 14.91 -6.23 -6.95
CA ASN A 42 14.68 -4.81 -6.70
C ASN A 42 14.05 -4.59 -5.32
N HIS A 43 14.91 -4.55 -4.31
CA HIS A 43 14.50 -4.38 -2.91
C HIS A 43 13.82 -3.03 -2.61
N LEU A 44 14.17 -1.96 -3.36
CA LEU A 44 13.52 -0.65 -3.19
C LEU A 44 12.05 -0.70 -3.64
N HIS A 45 11.79 -1.26 -4.82
CA HIS A 45 10.41 -1.45 -5.28
C HIS A 45 9.63 -2.44 -4.42
N TYR A 46 10.28 -3.48 -3.90
CA TYR A 46 9.64 -4.36 -2.93
C TYR A 46 9.15 -3.59 -1.70
N CYS A 47 10.01 -2.78 -1.06
CA CYS A 47 9.63 -1.96 0.09
C CYS A 47 8.51 -0.98 -0.24
N LYS A 48 8.58 -0.32 -1.40
CA LYS A 48 7.52 0.55 -1.92
C LYS A 48 6.17 -0.19 -1.97
N TRP A 49 6.10 -1.33 -2.66
CA TRP A 49 4.84 -2.06 -2.84
C TRP A 49 4.29 -2.65 -1.54
N ARG A 50 5.16 -3.06 -0.60
CA ARG A 50 4.73 -3.46 0.76
C ARG A 50 4.15 -2.29 1.56
N GLN A 51 4.60 -1.07 1.28
CA GLN A 51 4.01 0.12 1.89
C GLN A 51 2.67 0.49 1.25
N VAL A 52 2.57 0.39 -0.07
CA VAL A 52 1.32 0.59 -0.81
C VAL A 52 0.26 -0.44 -0.40
N GLU A 53 0.61 -1.71 -0.22
CA GLU A 53 -0.28 -2.77 0.29
C GLU A 53 -0.91 -2.39 1.64
N ARG A 54 -0.08 -1.93 2.59
CA ARG A 54 -0.57 -1.46 3.90
C ARG A 54 -1.47 -0.25 3.75
N LEU A 55 -1.14 0.65 2.83
CA LEU A 55 -1.93 1.84 2.58
C LEU A 55 -3.29 1.50 1.96
N CYS A 56 -3.37 0.51 1.06
CA CYS A 56 -4.63 0.01 0.54
C CYS A 56 -5.55 -0.45 1.69
N VAL A 57 -5.02 -1.25 2.62
CA VAL A 57 -5.80 -1.70 3.79
C VAL A 57 -6.27 -0.52 4.63
N LEU A 58 -5.41 0.47 4.89
CA LEU A 58 -5.79 1.65 5.69
C LEU A 58 -6.86 2.52 5.00
N LEU A 59 -6.74 2.72 3.68
CA LEU A 59 -7.68 3.54 2.90
C LEU A 59 -9.02 2.83 2.64
N SER A 60 -9.06 1.50 2.70
CA SER A 60 -10.30 0.73 2.59
C SER A 60 -11.13 0.75 3.88
N ILE A 61 -10.61 1.27 4.99
CA ILE A 61 -11.36 1.36 6.25
C ILE A 61 -12.18 2.67 6.25
N ASP A 62 -13.51 2.54 6.30
CA ASP A 62 -14.47 3.66 6.38
C ASP A 62 -14.55 4.27 7.79
N GLN A 63 -13.44 4.28 8.52
CA GLN A 63 -13.35 4.83 9.88
C GLN A 63 -12.00 5.50 10.08
N SER A 64 -12.00 6.64 10.74
CA SER A 64 -10.78 7.27 11.22
C SER A 64 -10.09 6.37 12.25
N ILE A 65 -8.86 5.93 11.94
CA ILE A 65 -8.02 5.18 12.87
C ILE A 65 -7.18 6.16 13.69
N GLY A 66 -7.53 6.29 14.98
CA GLY A 66 -6.81 7.14 15.95
C GLY A 66 -7.42 8.54 16.12
N THR A 67 -6.74 9.39 16.89
CA THR A 67 -7.07 10.81 17.05
C THR A 67 -6.26 11.66 16.07
N VAL A 68 -6.95 12.51 15.29
CA VAL A 68 -6.31 13.52 14.46
C VAL A 68 -5.90 14.67 15.39
N HIS A 69 -4.58 14.89 15.55
CA HIS A 69 -4.00 15.95 16.38
C HIS A 69 -3.31 17.00 15.51
#